data_AF-A0A0R3TDT6-F1
#
_entry.id   AF-A0A0R3TDT6-F1
#
_cell.length_a   1.000
_cell.length_b   1.000
_cell.length_c   1.000
_cell.angle_alpha   90.00
_cell.angle_beta   90.00
_cell.angle_gamma   90.00
#
_symmetry.space_group_name_H-M   'P 1'
#
loop_
_entity.id
_entity.type
_entity.pdbx_description
1 polymer ?
#
loop_
_entity_poly.entity_id
_entity_poly.type
_entity_poly.pdbx_seq_one_letter_code
_entity_poly.pdbx_strand_id
1 'polypeptide(L)'
;MGHTWKGSLVLETINVNYRGDQWLQVLTDGSYIENQTNVGAGVYSELFSIYAASGQHRSAFEGEIEAIRIALCHLCRLDTKFT
;
A
#
# COMPACT_ATOMS: atom_id res chain seq x y z
N MET A 1 -4.41 -14.40 -26.19
CA MET A 1 -4.81 -13.02 -25.86
C MET A 1 -4.64 -12.87 -24.36
N GLY A 2 -3.66 -12.08 -23.94
CA GLY A 2 -3.27 -11.98 -22.53
C GLY A 2 -4.33 -11.21 -21.74
N HIS A 3 -4.79 -11.78 -20.63
CA HIS A 3 -5.62 -11.07 -19.68
C HIS A 3 -4.75 -10.03 -18.98
N THR A 4 -4.92 -8.76 -19.33
CA THR A 4 -4.34 -7.66 -18.58
C THR A 4 -5.01 -7.63 -17.21
N TRP A 5 -4.26 -7.97 -16.17
CA TRP A 5 -4.72 -7.85 -14.80
C TRP A 5 -5.16 -6.39 -14.56
N LYS A 6 -6.35 -6.16 -13.99
CA LYS A 6 -6.86 -4.80 -13.74
C LYS A 6 -5.86 -3.92 -12.97
N GLY A 7 -5.07 -4.52 -12.08
CA GLY A 7 -4.01 -3.82 -11.34
C GLY A 7 -2.90 -3.25 -12.24
N SER A 8 -2.55 -3.95 -13.34
CA SER A 8 -1.52 -3.47 -14.27
C SER A 8 -1.92 -2.16 -14.95
N LEU A 9 -3.19 -2.04 -15.35
CA LEU A 9 -3.69 -0.81 -15.99
C LEU A 9 -3.76 0.36 -15.00
N VAL A 10 -4.15 0.10 -13.75
CA VAL A 10 -4.17 1.12 -12.70
C VAL A 10 -2.78 1.66 -12.42
N LEU A 11 -1.79 0.78 -12.25
CA LEU A 11 -0.41 1.19 -12.02
C LEU A 11 0.18 1.95 -13.21
N GLU A 12 -0.10 1.51 -14.44
CA GLU A 12 0.29 2.23 -15.65
C GLU A 12 -0.35 3.63 -15.70
N THR A 13 -1.65 3.73 -15.41
CA THR A 13 -2.37 5.01 -15.39
C THR A 13 -1.82 5.96 -14.34
N ILE A 14 -1.50 5.45 -13.14
CA ILE A 14 -0.86 6.24 -12.08
C ILE A 14 0.51 6.72 -12.55
N ASN A 15 1.32 5.84 -13.16
CA ASN A 15 2.66 6.20 -13.59
C ASN A 15 2.66 7.23 -14.74
N VAL A 16 1.64 7.22 -15.60
CA VAL A 16 1.47 8.21 -16.67
C VAL A 16 1.03 9.57 -16.13
N ASN A 17 0.03 9.60 -15.24
CA ASN A 17 -0.59 10.86 -14.79
C ASN A 17 0.10 11.47 -13.56
N TYR A 18 0.74 10.64 -12.74
CA TYR A 18 1.35 11.01 -11.45
C TYR A 18 2.74 10.39 -11.35
N ARG A 19 3.64 10.78 -12.24
CA ARG A 19 4.98 10.17 -12.36
C ARG A 19 5.75 10.23 -11.03
N GLY A 20 6.47 9.15 -10.70
CA GLY A 20 7.21 9.01 -9.45
C GLY A 20 8.36 10.00 -9.26
N ASP A 21 8.84 10.63 -10.34
CA ASP A 21 9.83 11.73 -10.29
C ASP A 21 9.22 13.09 -9.95
N GLN A 22 7.89 13.22 -10.01
CA GLN A 22 7.15 14.46 -9.75
C GLN A 22 6.26 14.36 -8.51
N TRP A 23 5.76 13.17 -8.21
CA TRP A 23 4.83 12.92 -7.13
C TRP A 23 5.34 11.78 -6.25
N LEU A 24 5.21 11.96 -4.94
CA LEU A 24 5.43 10.86 -4.02
C LEU A 24 4.30 9.83 -4.18
N GLN A 25 4.60 8.73 -4.85
CA GLN A 25 3.68 7.62 -4.99
C GLN A 25 3.71 6.76 -3.73
N VAL A 26 2.53 6.53 -3.16
CA VAL A 26 2.33 5.60 -2.05
C VAL A 26 1.17 4.69 -2.40
N LEU A 27 1.48 3.43 -2.63
CA LEU A 27 0.54 2.38 -2.99
C LEU A 27 0.24 1.55 -1.74
N THR A 28 -1.03 1.40 -1.40
CA THR A 28 -1.49 0.63 -0.25
C THR A 28 -2.35 -0.53 -0.71
N ASP A 29 -2.31 -1.63 0.02
CA ASP A 29 -3.16 -2.79 -0.21
C ASP A 29 -3.46 -3.54 1.09
N GLY A 30 -4.69 -4.01 1.23
CA GLY A 30 -5.16 -4.85 2.32
C GLY A 30 -5.34 -6.28 1.84
N SER A 31 -4.85 -7.24 2.61
CA SER A 31 -4.97 -8.66 2.27
C SER A 31 -5.69 -9.44 3.36
N TYR A 32 -6.38 -10.50 2.97
CA TYR A 32 -6.98 -11.46 3.89
C TYR A 32 -6.60 -12.87 3.46
N ILE A 33 -6.09 -13.67 4.41
CA ILE A 33 -5.74 -15.07 4.19
C ILE A 33 -6.75 -15.91 4.94
N GLU A 34 -7.72 -16.48 4.23
CA GLU A 34 -8.81 -17.32 4.78
C GLU A 34 -8.28 -18.41 5.71
N ASN A 35 -7.26 -19.16 5.28
CA ASN A 35 -6.70 -20.30 6.03
C ASN A 35 -5.99 -19.92 7.33
N GLN A 36 -5.64 -18.65 7.51
CA GLN A 36 -4.94 -18.16 8.70
C GLN A 36 -5.81 -17.20 9.52
N THR A 37 -7.03 -16.89 9.04
CA THR A 37 -7.93 -15.87 9.59
C THR A 37 -7.23 -14.53 9.84
N ASN A 38 -6.17 -14.25 9.07
CA ASN A 38 -5.23 -13.18 9.33
C ASN A 38 -5.33 -12.13 8.24
N VAL A 39 -5.32 -10.87 8.66
CA VAL A 39 -5.30 -9.71 7.77
C VAL A 39 -3.88 -9.19 7.67
N GLY A 40 -3.47 -8.82 6.47
CA GLY A 40 -2.23 -8.11 6.21
C GLY A 40 -2.49 -6.69 5.70
N ALA A 41 -1.55 -5.80 5.97
CA ALA A 41 -1.46 -4.47 5.42
C ALA A 41 -0.13 -4.33 4.68
N GLY A 42 -0.18 -3.87 3.43
CA GLY A 42 0.99 -3.63 2.59
C GLY A 42 1.07 -2.16 2.17
N VAL A 43 2.28 -1.61 2.19
CA VAL A 43 2.56 -0.27 1.67
C VAL A 43 3.81 -0.34 0.80
N TYR A 44 3.75 0.25 -0.38
CA TYR A 44 4.89 0.44 -1.26
C TYR A 44 5.04 1.91 -1.67
N SER A 45 6.26 2.40 -1.56
CA SER A 45 6.73 3.65 -2.14
C SER A 45 8.20 3.46 -2.53
N GLU A 46 8.72 4.24 -3.47
CA GLU A 46 10.16 4.27 -3.78
C GLU A 46 11.02 4.52 -2.53
N LEU A 47 10.47 5.19 -1.51
CA LEU A 47 11.16 5.51 -0.26
C LEU A 47 11.13 4.39 0.78
N PHE A 48 10.09 3.54 0.78
CA PHE A 48 9.90 2.48 1.76
C PHE A 48 8.90 1.43 1.30
N SER A 49 9.11 0.18 1.74
CA SER A 49 8.19 -0.93 1.54
C SER A 49 7.95 -1.63 2.87
N ILE A 50 6.68 -1.79 3.25
CA ILE A 50 6.27 -2.30 4.57
C ILE A 50 5.17 -3.33 4.38
N TYR A 51 5.32 -4.44 5.11
CA TYR A 51 4.26 -5.42 5.31
C TYR A 51 4.05 -5.63 6.80
N ALA A 52 2.79 -5.58 7.24
CA ALA A 52 2.43 -5.77 8.63
C ALA A 52 1.23 -6.71 8.75
N ALA A 53 1.23 -7.55 9.77
CA ALA A 53 0.04 -8.29 10.17
C ALA A 53 -0.91 -7.35 10.93
N SER A 54 -2.15 -7.26 10.48
CA SER A 54 -3.18 -6.40 11.06
C SER A 54 -4.07 -7.12 12.07
N GLY A 55 -3.84 -8.43 12.31
CA GLY A 55 -4.48 -9.24 13.34
C GLY A 55 -5.51 -10.24 12.82
N GLN A 56 -6.02 -11.06 13.74
CA GLN A 56 -7.02 -12.10 13.46
C GLN A 56 -8.46 -11.58 13.57
N HIS A 57 -9.40 -12.26 12.90
CA HIS A 57 -10.84 -11.95 12.89
C HIS A 57 -11.18 -10.56 12.35
N ARG A 58 -10.31 -10.02 11.51
CA ARG A 58 -10.50 -8.77 10.79
C ARG A 58 -10.80 -9.05 9.32
N SER A 59 -11.36 -8.06 8.66
CA SER A 59 -11.63 -8.03 7.23
C SER A 59 -10.43 -7.47 6.45
N ALA A 60 -10.31 -7.80 5.16
CA ALA A 60 -9.34 -7.18 4.27
C ALA A 60 -9.43 -5.63 4.29
N PHE A 61 -10.63 -5.10 4.48
CA PHE A 61 -10.89 -3.66 4.59
C PHE A 61 -10.18 -3.01 5.79
N GLU A 62 -10.10 -3.70 6.93
CA GLU A 62 -9.28 -3.22 8.06
C GLU A 62 -7.79 -3.26 7.74
N GLY A 63 -7.36 -4.18 6.86
CA GLY A 63 -6.02 -4.21 6.29
C GLY A 63 -5.72 -2.97 5.45
N GLU A 64 -6.66 -2.52 4.62
CA GLU A 64 -6.55 -1.28 3.84
C GLU A 64 -6.38 -0.05 4.74
N ILE A 65 -7.24 0.07 5.77
CA ILE A 65 -7.17 1.19 6.73
C ILE A 65 -5.81 1.18 7.44
N GLU A 66 -5.35 0.01 7.85
CA GLU A 66 -4.07 -0.14 8.53
C GLU A 66 -2.88 0.19 7.60
N ALA A 67 -2.94 -0.18 6.33
CA ALA A 67 -1.95 0.20 5.33
C ALA A 67 -1.85 1.73 5.18
N ILE A 68 -2.99 2.42 5.10
CA ILE A 68 -3.04 3.90 5.05
C ILE A 68 -2.44 4.49 6.34
N ARG A 69 -2.79 3.94 7.51
CA ARG A 69 -2.26 4.40 8.80
C ARG A 69 -0.73 4.25 8.86
N ILE A 70 -0.20 3.10 8.45
CA ILE A 70 1.24 2.82 8.41
C ILE A 70 1.95 3.79 7.47
N ALA A 71 1.39 3.99 6.27
CA ALA A 71 1.91 4.94 5.28
C ALA A 71 2.07 6.34 5.87
N LEU A 72 1.00 6.89 6.45
CA LEU A 72 1.01 8.22 7.06
C LEU A 72 2.02 8.32 8.20
N CYS A 73 2.07 7.32 9.10
CA CYS A 73 3.05 7.31 10.18
C CYS A 73 4.50 7.33 9.67
N HIS A 74 4.79 6.60 8.59
CA HIS A 74 6.13 6.60 7.99
C HIS A 74 6.45 7.92 7.30
N LEU A 75 5.51 8.50 6.56
CA LEU A 75 5.68 9.80 5.92
C LEU A 75 5.97 10.91 6.95
N CYS A 76 5.20 10.98 8.03
CA CYS A 76 5.46 11.97 9.09
C CYS A 76 6.86 11.82 9.71
N ARG A 77 7.36 10.58 9.87
CA ARG A 77 8.71 10.33 10.38
C ARG A 77 9.81 10.72 9.40
N LEU A 78 9.55 10.62 8.10
CA LEU A 78 10.48 11.08 7.06
C LEU A 78 10.55 12.61 7.04
N ASP A 79 9.42 13.30 7.16
CA ASP A 79 9.35 14.77 7.18
C ASP A 79 10.18 15.36 8.34
N THR A 80 10.08 14.75 9.53
CA THR A 80 10.90 15.15 10.70
C THR A 80 12.40 14.91 10.56
N LYS A 81 12.88 14.20 9.53
CA LYS A 81 14.32 14.03 9.28
C LYS A 81 14.90 15.15 8.40
N PHE A 82 14.05 15.96 7.78
CA PHE A 82 14.44 17.07 6.91
C PHE A 82 14.15 18.44 7.52
N THR A 83 13.70 18.48 8.78
CA THR A 83 13.55 19.68 9.62
C THR A 83 14.61 19.70 10.71
#